data_AF-A0A1F5G6N5-F1
#
_entry.id   AF-A0A1F5G6N5-F1
#
_cell.length_a   1.000
_cell.length_b   1.000
_cell.length_c   1.000
_cell.angle_alpha   90.00
_cell.angle_beta   90.00
_cell.angle_gamma   90.00
#
_symmetry.space_group_name_H-M   'P 1'
#
loop_
_entity.id
_entity.type
_entity.pdbx_description
1 polymer ?
#
loop_
_entity_poly.entity_id
_entity_poly.type
_entity_poly.pdbx_seq_one_letter_code
_entity_poly.pdbx_strand_id
1 'polypeptide(L)'
;MAEFNLIRISKLIKSELLLIILGVLSITIFSIAVISFTKRGKAPPPAQTPWNENIYAGQTTKQELETKLGTPEKIEAIDEGVAYFYPTEDRYRPDKIEISGDTVSIIKEQVLESEKGGLNNYLQKYGTPQAKLYGPFGTIAPGHFWGNNGIIVFGNEHDGTIVEIWYFAPTNLENFLAQNTKLKTEEPRGF
;
A
#
# COMPACT_ATOMS: atom_id res chain seq x y z
N MET A 1 5.82 28.85 -78.59
CA MET A 1 5.35 27.46 -78.38
C MET A 1 5.90 26.96 -77.05
N ALA A 2 5.05 26.25 -76.30
CA ALA A 2 5.14 26.08 -74.86
C ALA A 2 6.10 24.97 -74.42
N GLU A 3 7.37 25.30 -74.17
CA GLU A 3 8.32 24.43 -73.46
C GLU A 3 8.67 24.95 -72.05
N PHE A 4 7.86 25.86 -71.51
CA PHE A 4 7.96 26.20 -70.10
C PHE A 4 7.22 25.16 -69.25
N ASN A 5 7.98 24.51 -68.37
CA ASN A 5 7.57 24.05 -67.03
C ASN A 5 7.21 22.58 -66.73
N LEU A 6 7.37 21.58 -67.61
CA LEU A 6 7.19 20.19 -67.15
C LEU A 6 8.25 19.73 -66.11
N ILE A 7 9.49 20.21 -66.24
CA ILE A 7 10.60 19.86 -65.33
C ILE A 7 10.47 20.57 -63.96
N ARG A 8 9.97 21.81 -63.92
CA ARG A 8 9.75 22.52 -62.65
C ARG A 8 8.51 22.02 -61.90
N ILE A 9 7.43 21.70 -62.62
CA ILE A 9 6.21 21.12 -62.03
C ILE A 9 6.52 19.74 -61.43
N SER A 10 7.29 18.88 -62.12
CA SER A 10 7.68 17.58 -61.54
C SER A 10 8.62 17.68 -60.33
N LYS A 11 9.44 18.74 -60.21
CA LYS A 11 10.25 19.00 -59.01
C LYS A 11 9.40 19.49 -57.83
N LEU A 12 8.44 20.39 -58.08
CA LEU A 12 7.51 20.92 -57.07
C LEU A 12 6.54 19.84 -56.55
N ILE A 13 5.97 19.04 -57.45
CA ILE A 13 5.10 17.91 -57.08
C ILE A 13 5.88 16.88 -56.26
N LYS A 14 7.15 16.61 -56.57
CA LYS A 14 8.01 15.71 -55.78
C LYS A 14 8.32 16.27 -54.39
N SER A 15 8.54 17.58 -54.24
CA SER A 15 8.82 18.19 -52.92
C SER A 15 7.58 18.30 -52.03
N GLU A 16 6.41 18.63 -52.60
CA GLU A 16 5.16 18.69 -51.85
C GLU A 16 4.69 17.29 -51.43
N LEU A 17 4.83 16.30 -52.31
CA LEU A 17 4.49 14.91 -51.99
C LEU A 17 5.45 14.30 -50.95
N LEU A 18 6.73 14.71 -50.97
CA LEU A 18 7.70 14.35 -49.93
C LEU A 18 7.35 14.97 -48.58
N LEU A 19 6.89 16.23 -48.54
CA LEU A 19 6.42 16.87 -47.32
C LEU A 19 5.16 16.21 -46.75
N ILE A 20 4.21 15.81 -47.61
CA ILE A 20 3.02 15.06 -47.19
C ILE A 20 3.40 13.70 -46.59
N ILE A 21 4.30 12.96 -47.24
CA ILE A 21 4.80 11.67 -46.72
C ILE A 21 5.48 11.86 -45.36
N LEU A 22 6.32 12.88 -45.21
CA LEU A 22 6.99 13.17 -43.94
C LEU A 22 5.99 13.51 -42.82
N GLY A 23 4.94 14.28 -43.16
CA GLY A 23 3.87 14.63 -42.24
C GLY A 23 3.09 13.41 -41.74
N VAL A 24 2.71 12.51 -42.67
CA VAL A 24 2.04 11.26 -42.31
C VAL A 24 2.93 10.36 -41.47
N LEU A 25 4.23 10.27 -41.79
CA LEU A 25 5.20 9.49 -41.01
C LEU A 25 5.32 10.02 -39.58
N SER A 26 5.42 11.35 -39.42
CA SER A 26 5.51 12.01 -38.12
C SER A 26 4.29 11.75 -37.24
N ILE A 27 3.07 11.88 -37.80
CA ILE A 27 1.82 11.61 -37.08
C ILE A 27 1.74 10.14 -36.65
N THR A 28 2.19 9.23 -37.50
CA THR A 28 2.18 7.79 -37.22
C THR A 28 3.14 7.45 -36.08
N ILE A 29 4.37 7.96 -36.12
CA ILE A 29 5.37 7.78 -35.06
C ILE A 29 4.88 8.38 -33.73
N PHE A 30 4.31 9.58 -33.78
CA PHE A 30 3.74 10.24 -32.61
C PHE A 30 2.58 9.42 -32.00
N SER A 31 1.70 8.89 -32.84
CA SER A 31 0.58 8.04 -32.40
C SER A 31 1.07 6.75 -31.73
N ILE A 32 2.10 6.10 -32.29
CA ILE A 32 2.73 4.91 -31.69
C ILE A 32 3.38 5.23 -30.35
N ALA A 33 4.05 6.39 -30.24
CA ALA A 33 4.66 6.84 -28.99
C ALA A 33 3.60 7.07 -27.91
N VAL A 34 2.51 7.79 -28.22
CA VAL A 34 1.40 8.06 -27.29
C VAL A 34 0.76 6.75 -26.83
N ILE A 35 0.48 5.81 -27.74
CA ILE A 35 -0.07 4.49 -27.40
C ILE A 35 0.90 3.72 -26.49
N SER A 36 2.20 3.76 -26.75
CA SER A 36 3.21 3.09 -25.91
C SER A 36 3.30 3.68 -24.50
N PHE A 37 3.10 4.99 -24.34
CA PHE A 37 3.04 5.63 -23.02
C PHE A 37 1.76 5.27 -22.25
N THR A 38 0.61 5.16 -22.93
CA THR A 38 -0.65 4.73 -22.29
C THR A 38 -0.71 3.24 -21.92
N LYS A 39 0.15 2.40 -22.54
CA LYS A 39 0.28 0.97 -22.23
C LYS A 39 1.31 0.63 -21.15
N ARG A 40 1.84 1.61 -20.41
CA ARG A 40 2.45 1.30 -19.10
C ARG A 40 1.33 0.80 -18.20
N GLY A 41 1.17 -0.53 -18.18
CA GLY A 41 0.26 -1.20 -17.27
C GLY A 41 0.45 -0.63 -15.88
N LYS A 42 -0.67 -0.32 -15.21
CA LYS A 42 -0.66 -0.02 -13.78
C LYS A 42 0.24 -1.06 -13.11
N ALA A 43 1.28 -0.61 -12.40
CA ALA A 43 2.05 -1.51 -11.57
C ALA A 43 1.05 -2.33 -10.75
N PRO A 44 1.23 -3.66 -10.61
CA PRO A 44 0.37 -4.43 -9.73
C PRO A 44 0.29 -3.69 -8.39
N PRO A 45 -0.91 -3.59 -7.78
CA PRO A 45 -1.03 -2.98 -6.47
C PRO A 45 0.05 -3.58 -5.55
N PRO A 46 0.73 -2.78 -4.72
CA PRO A 46 1.67 -3.32 -3.75
C PRO A 46 1.04 -4.51 -3.03
N ALA A 47 1.80 -5.60 -2.87
CA ALA A 47 1.32 -6.84 -2.29
C ALA A 47 0.91 -6.61 -0.83
N GLN A 48 -0.35 -6.21 -0.65
CA GLN A 48 -0.93 -5.94 0.64
C GLN A 48 -1.09 -7.24 1.42
N THR A 49 -0.70 -7.20 2.69
CA THR A 49 -0.85 -8.36 3.57
C THR A 49 -2.31 -8.46 4.02
N PRO A 50 -3.01 -9.59 3.76
CA PRO A 50 -4.33 -9.82 4.35
C PRO A 50 -4.19 -10.07 5.86
N TRP A 51 -5.15 -9.53 6.61
CA TRP A 51 -5.54 -10.10 7.89
C TRP A 51 -6.60 -11.20 7.64
N ASN A 52 -6.94 -11.97 8.68
CA ASN A 52 -7.80 -13.15 8.67
C ASN A 52 -8.91 -13.17 7.58
N GLU A 53 -9.20 -14.34 7.00
CA GLU A 53 -10.24 -14.52 5.97
C GLU A 53 -10.16 -13.53 4.79
N ASN A 54 -8.95 -13.15 4.39
CA ASN A 54 -8.70 -12.17 3.33
C ASN A 54 -9.39 -10.82 3.61
N ILE A 55 -9.30 -10.34 4.84
CA ILE A 55 -9.68 -8.97 5.21
C ILE A 55 -8.46 -8.07 4.94
N TYR A 56 -8.65 -7.12 4.04
CA TYR A 56 -7.63 -6.13 3.64
C TYR A 56 -8.01 -4.74 4.14
N ALA A 57 -7.12 -4.11 4.90
CA ALA A 57 -7.28 -2.71 5.29
C ALA A 57 -7.28 -1.77 4.07
N GLY A 58 -8.10 -0.74 4.08
CA GLY A 58 -8.34 0.19 2.98
C GLY A 58 -9.19 -0.37 1.84
N GLN A 59 -9.57 -1.66 1.87
CA GLN A 59 -10.42 -2.28 0.85
C GLN A 59 -11.70 -2.90 1.43
N THR A 60 -11.59 -3.62 2.54
CA THR A 60 -12.74 -4.31 3.16
C THR A 60 -13.68 -3.28 3.74
N THR A 61 -14.94 -3.36 3.35
CA THR A 61 -15.98 -2.48 3.88
C THR A 61 -16.40 -2.91 5.28
N LYS A 62 -17.03 -2.00 6.03
CA LYS A 62 -17.64 -2.33 7.32
C LYS A 62 -18.64 -3.49 7.18
N GLN A 63 -19.49 -3.45 6.16
CA GLN A 63 -20.50 -4.48 5.94
C GLN A 63 -19.87 -5.85 5.66
N GLU A 64 -18.80 -5.88 4.85
CA GLU A 64 -18.06 -7.11 4.58
C GLU A 64 -17.37 -7.64 5.84
N LEU A 65 -16.79 -6.77 6.66
CA LEU A 65 -16.18 -7.13 7.94
C LEU A 65 -17.21 -7.81 8.87
N GLU A 66 -18.38 -7.19 9.05
CA GLU A 66 -19.46 -7.73 9.88
C GLU A 66 -20.05 -9.02 9.31
N THR A 67 -20.06 -9.18 7.98
CA THR A 67 -20.52 -10.42 7.32
C THR A 67 -19.56 -11.57 7.59
N LYS A 68 -18.25 -11.31 7.59
CA LYS A 68 -17.22 -12.32 7.82
C LYS A 68 -17.07 -12.68 9.30
N LEU A 69 -16.95 -11.66 10.16
CA LEU A 69 -16.60 -11.86 11.58
C LEU A 69 -17.80 -11.81 12.52
N GLY A 70 -18.99 -11.44 12.02
CA GLY A 70 -20.15 -11.21 12.85
C GLY A 70 -20.12 -9.86 13.57
N THR A 71 -20.91 -9.77 14.65
CA THR A 71 -21.04 -8.55 15.45
C THR A 71 -19.86 -8.40 16.42
N PRO A 72 -19.23 -7.21 16.51
CA PRO A 72 -18.17 -6.97 17.49
C PRO A 72 -18.72 -7.01 18.93
N GLU A 73 -17.87 -7.39 19.89
CA GLU A 73 -18.22 -7.37 21.32
C GLU A 73 -18.37 -5.95 21.85
N LYS A 74 -17.60 -5.02 21.28
CA LYS A 74 -17.57 -3.63 21.70
C LYS A 74 -17.30 -2.73 20.50
N ILE A 75 -17.94 -1.56 20.52
CA ILE A 75 -17.72 -0.49 19.54
C ILE A 75 -17.39 0.79 20.34
N GLU A 76 -16.30 1.45 19.97
CA GLU A 76 -15.90 2.74 20.55
C GLU A 76 -15.77 3.81 19.46
N ALA A 77 -16.16 5.05 19.77
CA ALA A 77 -15.82 6.18 18.92
C ALA A 77 -14.32 6.52 19.09
N ILE A 78 -13.65 6.80 17.97
CA ILE A 78 -12.28 7.30 17.92
C ILE A 78 -12.24 8.57 17.08
N ASP A 79 -11.14 9.32 17.14
CA ASP A 79 -11.02 10.65 16.51
C ASP A 79 -11.47 10.65 15.03
N GLU A 80 -11.10 9.61 14.27
CA GLU A 80 -11.40 9.50 12.83
C GLU A 80 -12.26 8.27 12.48
N GLY A 81 -13.25 7.96 13.32
CA GLY A 81 -14.26 6.94 13.01
C GLY A 81 -14.66 6.10 14.22
N VAL A 82 -14.66 4.78 14.05
CA VAL A 82 -15.05 3.82 15.09
C VAL A 82 -14.05 2.68 15.20
N ALA A 83 -13.86 2.18 16.42
CA ALA A 83 -13.06 0.99 16.71
C ALA A 83 -13.98 -0.16 17.10
N TYR A 84 -13.85 -1.28 16.40
CA TYR A 84 -14.58 -2.52 16.61
C TYR A 84 -13.64 -3.50 17.31
N PHE A 85 -14.12 -4.12 18.38
CA PHE A 85 -13.35 -5.09 19.14
C PHE A 85 -13.95 -6.48 18.92
N TYR A 86 -13.13 -7.38 18.40
CA TYR A 86 -13.51 -8.78 18.16
C TYR A 86 -12.76 -9.70 19.12
N PRO A 87 -13.41 -10.78 19.59
CA PRO A 87 -12.81 -11.66 20.57
C PRO A 87 -11.62 -12.42 19.99
N THR A 88 -10.64 -12.67 20.84
CA THR A 88 -9.54 -13.63 20.59
C THR A 88 -9.66 -14.77 21.62
N GLU A 89 -8.73 -15.72 21.59
CA GLU A 89 -8.68 -16.77 22.63
C GLU A 89 -8.47 -16.19 24.04
N ASP A 90 -7.84 -15.01 24.15
CA ASP A 90 -7.73 -14.26 25.40
C ASP A 90 -8.81 -13.15 25.45
N ARG A 91 -9.84 -13.39 26.27
CA ARG A 91 -10.95 -12.44 26.52
C ARG A 91 -10.51 -11.04 26.98
N TYR A 92 -9.28 -10.85 27.45
CA TYR A 92 -8.76 -9.55 27.87
C TYR A 92 -7.97 -8.83 26.78
N ARG A 93 -7.70 -9.50 25.65
CA ARG A 93 -6.92 -8.99 24.53
C ARG A 93 -7.68 -9.15 23.21
N PRO A 94 -8.81 -8.46 23.02
CA PRO A 94 -9.53 -8.48 21.75
C PRO A 94 -8.72 -7.83 20.63
N ASP A 95 -8.94 -8.28 19.40
CA ASP A 95 -8.44 -7.62 18.20
C ASP A 95 -9.18 -6.31 18.00
N LYS A 96 -8.44 -5.24 17.69
CA LYS A 96 -9.01 -3.92 17.45
C LYS A 96 -8.97 -3.58 15.97
N ILE A 97 -10.14 -3.37 15.39
CA ILE A 97 -10.29 -2.95 13.98
C ILE A 97 -10.85 -1.54 13.95
N GLU A 98 -10.05 -0.61 13.44
CA GLU A 98 -10.47 0.77 13.26
C GLU A 98 -11.08 0.92 11.86
N ILE A 99 -12.21 1.62 11.79
CA ILE A 99 -12.99 1.86 10.57
C ILE A 99 -13.07 3.37 10.38
N SER A 100 -12.70 3.84 9.20
CA SER A 100 -12.81 5.25 8.82
C SER A 100 -13.66 5.38 7.57
N GLY A 101 -14.69 6.23 7.62
CA GLY A 101 -15.74 6.22 6.61
C GLY A 101 -16.47 4.87 6.61
N ASP A 102 -16.37 4.13 5.50
CA ASP A 102 -17.01 2.82 5.31
C ASP A 102 -16.01 1.67 5.18
N THR A 103 -14.71 1.93 5.35
CA THR A 103 -13.66 0.91 5.15
C THR A 103 -12.79 0.72 6.39
N VAL A 104 -12.30 -0.50 6.55
CA VAL A 104 -11.32 -0.83 7.59
C VAL A 104 -10.06 -0.01 7.35
N SER A 105 -9.63 0.83 8.29
CA SER A 105 -8.43 1.68 8.12
C SER A 105 -7.18 0.98 8.64
N ILE A 106 -7.26 0.40 9.84
CA ILE A 106 -6.17 -0.35 10.46
C ILE A 106 -6.73 -1.49 11.32
N ILE A 107 -6.00 -2.60 11.34
CA ILE A 107 -6.31 -3.76 12.19
C ILE A 107 -5.12 -3.97 13.13
N LYS A 108 -5.39 -4.11 14.42
CA LYS A 108 -4.39 -4.37 15.46
C LYS A 108 -4.70 -5.74 16.06
N GLU A 109 -4.00 -6.74 15.56
CA GLU A 109 -4.13 -8.13 15.96
C GLU A 109 -3.27 -8.40 17.19
N GLN A 110 -3.89 -8.91 18.26
CA GLN A 110 -3.19 -9.36 19.44
C GLN A 110 -2.60 -10.74 19.16
N VAL A 111 -1.29 -10.88 19.36
CA VAL A 111 -0.63 -12.19 19.24
C VAL A 111 -0.52 -12.83 20.61
N LEU A 112 -1.02 -14.06 20.70
CA LEU A 112 -0.89 -14.94 21.85
C LEU A 112 0.14 -16.01 21.51
N GLU A 113 1.09 -16.19 22.43
CA GLU A 113 2.14 -17.22 22.32
C GLU A 113 2.85 -17.27 20.95
N SER A 114 3.06 -18.48 20.41
CA SER A 114 3.79 -18.72 19.17
C SER A 114 2.91 -18.94 17.93
N GLU A 115 1.61 -18.62 17.98
CA GLU A 115 0.64 -18.92 16.92
C GLU A 115 1.01 -18.31 15.56
N LYS A 116 1.68 -17.15 15.57
CA LYS A 116 2.11 -16.43 14.37
C LYS A 116 3.60 -16.61 14.04
N GLY A 117 4.27 -17.53 14.73
CA GLY A 117 5.72 -17.65 14.70
C GLY A 117 6.41 -16.47 15.40
N GLY A 118 7.70 -16.29 15.12
CA GLY A 118 8.51 -15.21 15.70
C GLY A 118 8.87 -14.13 14.68
N LEU A 119 9.43 -13.03 15.17
CA LEU A 119 9.89 -11.90 14.35
C LEU A 119 10.78 -12.33 13.17
N ASN A 120 11.62 -13.35 13.37
CA ASN A 120 12.49 -13.90 12.33
C ASN A 120 11.72 -14.43 11.10
N ASN A 121 10.52 -14.99 11.29
CA ASN A 121 9.68 -15.44 10.18
C ASN A 121 9.27 -14.26 9.28
N TYR A 122 8.99 -13.10 9.88
CA TYR A 122 8.60 -11.89 9.16
C TYR A 122 9.80 -11.24 8.46
N LEU A 123 10.98 -11.23 9.11
CA LEU A 123 12.22 -10.78 8.48
C LEU A 123 12.60 -11.64 7.26
N GLN A 124 12.41 -12.96 7.34
CA GLN A 124 12.64 -13.85 6.20
C GLN A 124 11.62 -13.64 5.08
N LYS A 125 10.35 -13.37 5.43
CA LYS A 125 9.25 -13.21 4.46
C LYS A 125 9.28 -11.85 3.76
N TYR A 126 9.54 -10.78 4.49
CA TYR A 126 9.41 -9.40 4.01
C TYR A 126 10.76 -8.67 3.85
N GLY A 127 11.87 -9.28 4.28
CA GLY A 127 13.20 -8.68 4.26
C GLY A 127 13.38 -7.62 5.35
N THR A 128 14.37 -6.74 5.15
CA THR A 128 14.68 -5.67 6.11
C THR A 128 13.53 -4.67 6.21
N PRO A 129 13.06 -4.33 7.43
CA PRO A 129 12.02 -3.32 7.61
C PRO A 129 12.51 -1.94 7.17
N GLN A 130 11.60 -1.14 6.63
CA GLN A 130 11.87 0.23 6.18
C GLN A 130 12.17 1.17 7.34
N ALA A 131 11.61 0.90 8.52
CA ALA A 131 11.86 1.64 9.75
C ALA A 131 11.60 0.78 10.99
N LYS A 132 12.19 1.21 12.10
CA LYS A 132 11.85 0.77 13.45
C LYS A 132 11.00 1.86 14.11
N LEU A 133 9.90 1.47 14.74
CA LEU A 133 8.92 2.36 15.35
C LEU A 133 8.74 2.05 16.83
N TYR A 134 8.76 3.07 17.66
CA TYR A 134 8.53 2.99 19.10
C TYR A 134 7.15 3.56 19.42
N GLY A 135 6.43 2.87 20.30
CA GLY A 135 5.02 3.14 20.58
C GLY A 135 4.56 2.53 21.89
N PRO A 136 3.40 1.85 21.93
CA PRO A 136 2.79 1.35 23.17
C PRO A 136 3.68 0.35 23.93
N PHE A 137 4.56 -0.38 23.24
CA PHE A 137 5.45 -1.38 23.84
C PHE A 137 6.89 -0.88 24.05
N GLY A 138 7.14 0.41 23.80
CA GLY A 138 8.45 1.03 24.00
C GLY A 138 9.58 0.27 23.30
N THR A 139 10.66 0.01 24.03
CA THR A 139 11.86 -0.69 23.54
C THR A 139 11.80 -2.20 23.72
N ILE A 140 10.82 -2.72 24.47
CA ILE A 140 10.68 -4.15 24.75
C ILE A 140 10.24 -4.88 23.47
N ALA A 141 9.34 -4.29 22.70
CA ALA A 141 8.86 -4.83 21.43
C ALA A 141 8.68 -3.69 20.41
N PRO A 142 9.77 -3.17 19.81
CA PRO A 142 9.66 -2.15 18.78
C PRO A 142 8.91 -2.68 17.55
N GLY A 143 8.23 -1.79 16.85
CA GLY A 143 7.51 -2.06 15.61
C GLY A 143 8.46 -2.10 14.42
N HIS A 144 8.41 -3.19 13.65
CA HIS A 144 9.17 -3.37 12.42
C HIS A 144 8.26 -3.04 11.24
N PHE A 145 8.51 -1.92 10.55
CA PHE A 145 7.60 -1.36 9.55
C PHE A 145 7.94 -1.82 8.13
N TRP A 146 7.00 -2.51 7.48
CA TRP A 146 7.04 -2.82 6.04
C TRP A 146 5.87 -2.12 5.34
N GLY A 147 6.00 -0.81 5.13
CA GLY A 147 4.95 0.05 4.57
C GLY A 147 4.45 -0.39 3.19
N ASN A 148 5.34 -0.89 2.34
CA ASN A 148 4.96 -1.43 1.02
C ASN A 148 4.07 -2.68 1.10
N ASN A 149 4.09 -3.38 2.23
CA ASN A 149 3.30 -4.58 2.47
C ASN A 149 2.08 -4.30 3.37
N GLY A 150 1.97 -3.09 3.92
CA GLY A 150 0.89 -2.70 4.81
C GLY A 150 0.93 -3.42 6.15
N ILE A 151 2.12 -3.66 6.71
CA ILE A 151 2.27 -4.40 7.98
C ILE A 151 3.32 -3.78 8.91
N ILE A 152 3.03 -3.80 10.22
CA ILE A 152 4.00 -3.61 11.31
C ILE A 152 3.93 -4.80 12.24
N VAL A 153 5.10 -5.29 12.67
CA VAL A 153 5.19 -6.33 13.70
C VAL A 153 5.89 -5.75 14.92
N PHE A 154 5.18 -5.68 16.04
CA PHE A 154 5.76 -5.32 17.33
C PHE A 154 6.30 -6.60 17.97
N GLY A 155 7.63 -6.72 17.99
CA GLY A 155 8.27 -7.93 18.48
C GLY A 155 9.60 -7.64 19.18
N ASN A 156 9.93 -8.47 20.16
CA ASN A 156 11.18 -8.42 20.89
C ASN A 156 12.31 -8.93 19.99
N GLU A 157 13.39 -8.15 19.85
CA GLU A 157 14.50 -8.50 18.96
C GLU A 157 15.44 -9.56 19.54
N HIS A 158 15.38 -9.82 20.85
CA HIS A 158 16.21 -10.80 21.53
C HIS A 158 15.65 -12.22 21.43
N ASP A 159 14.38 -12.41 21.75
CA ASP A 159 13.73 -13.74 21.76
C ASP A 159 12.76 -13.95 20.57
N GLY A 160 12.44 -12.90 19.81
CA GLY A 160 11.56 -12.95 18.65
C GLY A 160 10.07 -12.97 18.98
N THR A 161 9.68 -12.85 20.25
CA THR A 161 8.28 -12.85 20.68
C THR A 161 7.52 -11.69 20.08
N ILE A 162 6.37 -11.95 19.46
CA ILE A 162 5.50 -10.94 18.87
C ILE A 162 4.40 -10.60 19.88
N VAL A 163 4.17 -9.31 20.11
CA VAL A 163 3.12 -8.83 21.03
C VAL A 163 1.87 -8.43 20.25
N GLU A 164 2.05 -7.78 19.09
CA GLU A 164 0.96 -7.23 18.29
C GLU A 164 1.40 -7.08 16.83
N ILE A 165 0.45 -7.26 15.90
CA ILE A 165 0.66 -7.04 14.47
C ILE A 165 -0.36 -6.06 13.95
N TRP A 166 0.09 -5.03 13.23
CA TRP A 166 -0.80 -4.06 12.61
C TRP A 166 -0.86 -4.27 11.11
N TYR A 167 -2.08 -4.29 10.56
CA TYR A 167 -2.35 -4.36 9.13
C TYR A 167 -3.01 -3.07 8.67
N PHE A 168 -2.51 -2.50 7.57
CA PHE A 168 -2.98 -1.23 7.01
C PHE A 168 -2.86 -1.24 5.48
N ALA A 169 -3.45 -0.24 4.82
CA ALA A 169 -3.26 -0.04 3.38
C ALA A 169 -1.79 0.32 3.10
N PRO A 170 -1.11 -0.29 2.09
CA PRO A 170 0.28 0.00 1.81
C PRO A 170 0.54 1.50 1.64
N THR A 171 1.55 2.01 2.35
CA THR A 171 1.86 3.44 2.40
C THR A 171 3.33 3.65 2.74
N ASN A 172 3.82 4.88 2.59
CA ASN A 172 5.16 5.25 3.02
C ASN A 172 5.18 5.61 4.52
N LEU A 173 6.38 5.66 5.09
CA LEU A 173 6.59 5.92 6.51
C LEU A 173 6.02 7.27 6.96
N GLU A 174 6.21 8.33 6.16
CA GLU A 174 5.78 9.69 6.50
C GLU A 174 4.26 9.79 6.62
N ASN A 175 3.55 9.29 5.61
CA ASN A 175 2.09 9.25 5.60
C ASN A 175 1.56 8.38 6.75
N PHE A 176 2.21 7.26 7.02
CA PHE A 176 1.82 6.38 8.12
C PHE A 176 1.94 7.07 9.48
N LEU A 177 3.05 7.76 9.74
CA LEU A 177 3.29 8.48 11.00
C LEU A 177 2.40 9.72 11.16
N ALA A 178 2.02 10.37 10.05
CA ALA A 178 1.04 11.46 10.08
C ALA A 178 -0.31 11.00 10.61
N GLN A 179 -0.72 9.77 10.31
CA GLN A 179 -1.96 9.14 10.80
C GLN A 179 -1.78 8.47 12.17
N ASN A 180 -0.55 8.09 12.54
CA ASN A 180 -0.24 7.37 13.78
C ASN A 180 0.76 8.16 14.63
N THR A 181 0.36 9.37 15.05
CA THR A 181 1.24 10.37 15.69
C THR A 181 1.87 9.94 17.01
N LYS A 182 1.32 8.89 17.65
CA LYS A 182 1.86 8.27 18.87
C LYS A 182 3.10 7.40 18.62
N LEU A 183 3.34 7.00 17.37
CA LEU A 183 4.54 6.26 16.98
C LEU A 183 5.69 7.22 16.66
N LYS A 184 6.92 6.82 17.01
CA LYS A 184 8.15 7.57 16.78
C LYS A 184 9.22 6.68 16.19
N THR A 185 10.12 7.24 15.38
CA THR A 185 11.29 6.52 14.85
C THR A 185 12.47 6.56 15.82
N GLU A 186 12.47 7.52 16.74
CA GLU A 186 13.49 7.67 17.75
C GLU A 186 13.18 6.81 18.96
N GLU A 187 14.21 6.13 19.47
CA GLU A 187 14.12 5.36 20.69
C GLU A 187 13.87 6.31 21.88
N PRO A 188 12.86 6.04 22.73
CA PRO A 188 12.58 6.88 23.87
C PRO A 188 13.77 6.89 24.83
N ARG A 189 14.31 8.08 25.11
CA ARG A 189 15.41 8.25 26.08
C ARG A 189 14.81 8.35 27.49
N GLY A 190 14.88 7.25 28.23
CA GLY A 190 14.51 7.19 29.63
C GLY A 190 13.22 6.40 29.88
N PHE A 191 13.36 5.36 30.69
CA PHE A 191 12.27 4.74 31.43
C PHE A 191 12.40 5.12 32.89
#